data_AF-A0A6M3J417-F1
#
_entry.id   AF-A0A6M3J417-F1
#
_cell.length_a   1.000
_cell.length_b   1.000
_cell.length_c   1.000
_cell.angle_alpha   90.00
_cell.angle_beta   90.00
_cell.angle_gamma   90.00
#
_symmetry.space_group_name_H-M   'P 1'
#
loop_
_entity.id
_entity.type
_entity.pdbx_description
1 polymer ?
#
loop_
_entity_poly.entity_id
_entity_poly.type
_entity_poly.pdbx_seq_one_letter_code
_entity_poly.pdbx_strand_id
1 'polypeptide(L)' 'MLQKSITFSARPELIAIIDRMAAKERRSRSQMIVILLERAVEKKEG' A
#
# COMPACT_ATOMS: atom_id res chain seq x y z
N MET A 1 15.21 15.69 -2.25
CA MET A 1 14.55 14.59 -2.98
C MET A 1 13.10 15.00 -3.23
N LEU A 2 12.65 15.11 -4.47
CA LEU A 2 11.24 15.38 -4.79
C LEU A 2 10.41 14.12 -4.52
N GLN A 3 9.44 14.19 -3.60
CA GLN A 3 8.46 13.12 -3.41
C GLN A 3 7.64 12.98 -4.71
N LYS A 4 7.77 11.83 -5.38
CA LYS A 4 6.90 11.48 -6.51
C LYS A 4 5.55 10.99 -5.97
N SER A 5 4.46 11.60 -6.41
CA SER A 5 3.10 11.17 -6.08
C SER A 5 2.52 10.32 -7.21
N ILE A 6 1.69 9.34 -6.84
CA ILE A 6 0.93 8.51 -7.77
C ILE A 6 -0.53 8.55 -7.30
N THR A 7 -1.45 8.78 -8.24
CA THR A 7 -2.89 8.69 -7.99
C THR A 7 -3.45 7.49 -8.75
N PHE A 8 -4.28 6.69 -8.10
CA PHE A 8 -4.92 5.53 -8.71
C PHE A 8 -6.32 5.33 -8.12
N SER A 9 -7.16 4.61 -8.86
CA SER A 9 -8.48 4.22 -8.38
C SER A 9 -8.41 2.83 -7.74
N ALA A 10 -9.14 2.64 -6.64
CA ALA A 10 -9.26 1.36 -5.96
C ALA A 10 -10.70 1.14 -5.50
N ARG A 11 -11.07 -0.13 -5.30
CA ARG A 11 -12.36 -0.46 -4.70
C ARG A 11 -12.43 0.06 -3.26
N PRO A 12 -13.57 0.61 -2.79
CA PRO A 12 -13.69 1.16 -1.43
C PRO A 12 -13.28 0.16 -0.34
N GLU A 13 -13.58 -1.12 -0.52
CA GLU A 13 -13.25 -2.16 0.46
C GLU A 13 -11.74 -2.36 0.59
N LEU A 14 -10.99 -2.23 -0.52
CA LEU A 14 -9.52 -2.29 -0.50
C LEU A 14 -8.93 -1.10 0.24
N ILE A 15 -9.48 0.10 0.03
CA ILE A 15 -9.04 1.31 0.75
C ILE A 15 -9.24 1.10 2.27
N ALA A 16 -10.41 0.59 2.68
CA ALA A 16 -10.69 0.31 4.08
C ALA A 16 -9.74 -0.75 4.69
N ILE A 17 -9.36 -1.77 3.91
CA ILE A 17 -8.36 -2.77 4.34
C ILE A 17 -7.00 -2.11 4.53
N ILE A 18 -6.54 -1.33 3.56
CA ILE A 18 -5.25 -0.63 3.62
C ILE A 18 -5.20 0.30 4.82
N ASP A 19 -6.28 1.04 5.10
CA ASP A 19 -6.37 1.96 6.23
C ASP A 19 -6.25 1.24 7.57
N ARG A 20 -6.96 0.11 7.74
CA ARG A 20 -6.85 -0.70 8.97
C ARG A 20 -5.44 -1.26 9.15
N MET A 21 -4.81 -1.73 8.08
CA MET A 21 -3.43 -2.25 8.14
C MET A 21 -2.43 -1.14 8.47
N ALA A 22 -2.54 0.01 7.80
CA ALA A 22 -1.69 1.17 8.04
C ALA A 22 -1.80 1.64 9.50
N ALA A 23 -3.02 1.72 10.05
CA ALA A 23 -3.24 2.05 11.45
C ALA A 23 -2.61 1.02 12.41
N LYS A 24 -2.82 -0.28 12.16
CA LYS A 24 -2.28 -1.37 12.99
C LYS A 24 -0.75 -1.35 13.03
N GLU A 25 -0.11 -1.08 11.89
CA GLU A 25 1.35 -1.03 11.79
C GLU A 25 1.96 0.35 12.08
N ARG A 26 1.13 1.36 12.42
CA ARG A 26 1.55 2.75 12.65
C ARG A 26 2.34 3.32 11.46
N ARG A 27 1.87 3.04 10.24
CA ARG A 27 2.46 3.51 8.98
C ARG A 27 1.49 4.40 8.21
N SER A 28 2.00 5.20 7.28
CA SER A 28 1.15 5.94 6.35
C SER A 28 0.53 5.00 5.29
N ARG A 29 -0.58 5.42 4.67
CA ARG A 29 -1.20 4.69 3.56
C ARG A 29 -0.19 4.38 2.45
N SER A 30 0.59 5.38 2.04
CA SER A 30 1.59 5.22 0.98
C SER A 30 2.65 4.19 1.33
N GLN A 31 3.14 4.18 2.58
CA GLN A 31 4.09 3.17 3.04
C GLN A 31 3.46 1.77 3.03
N MET A 32 2.21 1.65 3.47
CA MET A 32 1.51 0.37 3.47
C MET A 32 1.30 -0.17 2.05
N ILE A 33 0.94 0.69 1.10
CA ILE A 33 0.80 0.32 -0.32
C ILE A 33 2.13 -0.19 -0.89
N VAL A 34 3.24 0.48 -0.61
CA VAL A 34 4.58 0.05 -1.08
C VAL A 34 4.90 -1.36 -0.58
N ILE A 35 4.74 -1.63 0.73
CA ILE A 35 5.00 -2.94 1.32
C ILE A 35 4.14 -4.03 0.66
N LEU A 36 2.86 -3.74 0.43
CA LEU A 36 1.94 -4.69 -0.18
C LEU A 36 2.34 -5.01 -1.62
N LEU A 37 2.82 -4.02 -2.37
CA LEU A 37 3.31 -4.21 -3.73
C LEU A 37 4.62 -5.02 -3.76
N GLU A 38 5.57 -4.70 -2.88
CA GLU A 38 6.83 -5.46 -2.75
C GLU A 38 6.56 -6.94 -2.48
N ARG A 39 5.71 -7.25 -1.50
CA ARG A 39 5.30 -8.63 -1.19
C ARG A 39 4.59 -9.33 -2.35
N ALA A 40 3.78 -8.59 -3.11
CA ALA A 40 3.08 -9.16 -4.26
C ALA A 40 4.03 -9.51 -5.42
N VAL A 41 5.08 -8.70 -5.61
CA VAL A 41 6.15 -8.98 -6.59
C VAL A 41 6.97 -10.19 -6.14
N GLU A 42 7.43 -10.23 -4.90
CA GLU A 42 8.18 -11.37 -4.35
C GLU A 42 7.43 -12.70 -4.52
N LYS A 43 6.12 -12.72 -4.25
CA LYS A 43 5.28 -13.92 -4.41
C LYS A 43 5.13 -14.36 -5.88
N LYS A 44 5.27 -13.44 -6.84
CA LYS A 44 5.15 -13.75 -8.26
C LYS A 44 6.45 -14.27 -8.85
N GLU A 45 7.59 -13.87 -8.28
CA GLU A 45 8.93 -14.22 -8.75
C GLU A 45 9.54 -15.43 -8.04
N GLY A 46 9.00 -15.83 -6.88
CA GLY A 46 9.40 -17.02 -6.11
C GLY A 46 8.60 -18.29 -6.37
#